data_AF-A0A7Y4WY57-F1
#
_entry.id   AF-A0A7Y4WY57-F1
#
_cell.length_a   1.000
_cell.length_b   1.000
_cell.length_c   1.000
_cell.angle_alpha   90.00
_cell.angle_beta   90.00
_cell.angle_gamma   90.00
#
_symmetry.space_group_name_H-M   'P 1'
#
loop_
_entity.id
_entity.type
_entity.pdbx_description
1 polymer ?
#
loop_
_entity_poly.entity_id
_entity_poly.type
_entity_poly.pdbx_seq_one_letter_code
_entity_poly.pdbx_strand_id
1 'polypeptide(L)'
;MKKLLLISVIAVFALVANGQEKPLAQTEYVRMLYAIKGNTGIEPLVDALRRRGINFPVNDGLRGLTRSKSGNNEDLKRALEEAERRRLNPEATKLPPPSVSASILEKTTANTLALLDDMPDFVVKQVITRSEAYAGTGNWRPYDNLIIAVSYSDEKGEQYKVLSKNGAPVTSETSGSYSGLDGATSGGEFVEDLTKIFKPDSKTKFEVESTDVIRGRSAIVYHYEIELANNKHGGVGLKGPTYTSSPAGEKGRIWIDKNNFRVLRIEYQLI
;
A
#
# COMPACT_ATOMS: atom_id res chain seq x y z
N MET A 1 -35.09 -56.77 8.92
CA MET A 1 -35.60 -55.43 9.31
C MET A 1 -34.44 -54.62 9.89
N LYS A 2 -33.78 -53.77 9.09
CA LYS A 2 -32.75 -52.83 9.56
C LYS A 2 -33.14 -51.45 9.03
N LYS A 3 -33.56 -50.55 9.92
CA LYS A 3 -33.91 -49.16 9.58
C LYS A 3 -32.62 -48.37 9.44
N LEU A 4 -32.38 -47.83 8.25
CA LEU A 4 -31.31 -46.86 7.99
C LEU A 4 -31.84 -45.48 8.37
N LEU A 5 -31.27 -44.86 9.41
CA LEU A 5 -31.60 -43.51 9.82
C LEU A 5 -30.73 -42.53 9.00
N LEU A 6 -31.36 -41.76 8.12
CA LEU A 6 -30.71 -40.69 7.37
C LEU A 6 -30.69 -39.44 8.27
N ILE A 7 -29.52 -39.07 8.79
CA ILE A 7 -29.34 -37.82 9.55
C ILE A 7 -28.96 -36.73 8.56
N SER A 8 -29.92 -35.86 8.26
CA SER A 8 -29.72 -34.66 7.45
C SER A 8 -29.02 -33.60 8.30
N VAL A 9 -27.72 -33.42 8.11
CA VAL A 9 -26.97 -32.31 8.73
C VAL A 9 -27.27 -31.05 7.92
N ILE A 10 -28.20 -30.23 8.41
CA ILE A 10 -28.43 -28.87 7.90
C ILE A 10 -27.28 -28.00 8.42
N ALA A 11 -26.28 -27.76 7.57
CA ALA A 11 -25.24 -26.79 7.83
C ALA A 11 -25.85 -25.38 7.73
N VAL A 12 -26.16 -24.79 8.88
CA VAL A 12 -26.53 -23.37 8.98
C VAL A 12 -25.28 -22.55 8.71
N PHE A 13 -25.10 -22.09 7.47
CA PHE A 13 -24.16 -21.02 7.18
C PHE A 13 -24.68 -19.74 7.83
N ALA A 14 -24.05 -19.33 8.92
CA ALA A 14 -24.24 -18.01 9.49
C ALA A 14 -23.76 -16.98 8.45
N LEU A 15 -24.71 -16.28 7.83
CA LEU A 15 -24.44 -15.04 7.12
C LEU A 15 -23.85 -14.06 8.14
N VAL A 16 -22.54 -13.84 8.09
CA VAL A 16 -21.90 -12.73 8.79
C VAL A 16 -22.39 -11.48 8.09
N ALA A 17 -23.45 -10.88 8.64
CA ALA A 17 -23.80 -9.51 8.31
C ALA A 17 -22.62 -8.64 8.77
N ASN A 18 -21.85 -8.12 7.81
CA ASN A 18 -20.85 -7.08 8.06
C ASN A 18 -21.59 -5.83 8.58
N GLY A 19 -21.85 -5.78 9.89
CA GLY A 19 -22.32 -4.60 10.56
C GLY A 19 -21.28 -3.53 10.39
N GLN A 20 -21.58 -2.53 9.55
CA GLN A 20 -20.69 -1.41 9.31
C GLN A 20 -20.38 -0.75 10.66
N GLU A 21 -19.14 -0.90 11.13
CA GLU A 21 -18.71 -0.37 12.41
C GLU A 21 -19.02 1.13 12.48
N LYS A 22 -19.51 1.59 13.65
CA LYS A 22 -19.96 2.98 13.81
C LYS A 22 -18.83 3.95 13.43
N PRO A 23 -19.09 4.96 12.56
CA PRO A 23 -18.09 5.96 12.20
C PRO A 23 -17.49 6.65 13.41
N LEU A 24 -16.21 7.02 13.33
CA LEU A 24 -15.50 7.67 14.41
C LEU A 24 -16.17 9.00 14.78
N ALA A 25 -16.45 9.18 16.07
CA ALA A 25 -16.84 10.47 16.62
C ALA A 25 -15.62 11.37 16.77
N GLN A 26 -15.80 12.70 16.70
CA GLN A 26 -14.67 13.64 16.84
C GLN A 26 -13.95 13.47 18.19
N THR A 27 -14.70 13.26 19.27
CA THR A 27 -14.13 13.05 20.61
C THR A 27 -13.32 11.77 20.70
N GLU A 28 -13.76 10.71 20.02
CA GLU A 28 -13.04 9.43 19.90
C GLU A 28 -11.75 9.62 19.09
N TYR A 29 -11.83 10.23 17.92
CA TYR A 29 -10.69 10.55 17.07
C TYR A 29 -9.62 11.35 17.82
N VAL A 30 -10.04 12.41 18.52
CA VAL A 30 -9.14 13.24 19.33
C VAL A 30 -8.51 12.42 20.46
N ARG A 31 -9.27 11.58 21.17
CA ARG A 31 -8.70 10.69 22.21
C ARG A 31 -7.65 9.76 21.63
N MET A 32 -7.90 9.16 20.48
CA MET A 32 -6.93 8.29 19.80
C MET A 32 -5.66 9.07 19.41
N LEU A 33 -5.78 10.29 18.89
CA LEU A 33 -4.62 11.16 18.61
C LEU A 33 -3.78 11.43 19.85
N TYR A 34 -4.40 11.73 20.99
CA TYR A 34 -3.67 11.95 22.25
C TYR A 34 -3.06 10.66 22.83
N ALA A 35 -3.57 9.50 22.45
CA ALA A 35 -3.07 8.21 22.88
C ALA A 35 -1.90 7.69 22.02
N ILE A 36 -1.52 8.38 20.94
CA ILE A 36 -0.38 8.00 20.08
C ILE A 36 0.91 7.97 20.92
N LYS A 37 1.51 6.79 21.03
CA LYS A 37 2.82 6.56 21.64
C LYS A 37 3.79 6.09 20.55
N GLY A 38 4.52 7.02 19.93
CA GLY A 38 5.35 6.71 18.75
C GLY A 38 4.52 6.14 17.59
N ASN A 39 5.13 5.29 16.75
CA ASN A 39 4.46 4.77 15.54
C ASN A 39 3.38 3.70 15.83
N THR A 40 3.45 3.00 16.96
CA THR A 40 2.50 1.91 17.26
C THR A 40 1.07 2.39 17.51
N GLY A 41 0.88 3.67 17.85
CA GLY A 41 -0.43 4.30 17.97
C GLY A 41 -1.01 4.83 16.66
N ILE A 42 -0.22 4.89 15.58
CA ILE A 42 -0.64 5.46 14.30
C ILE A 42 -1.46 4.44 13.50
N GLU A 43 -0.94 3.22 13.33
CA GLU A 43 -1.58 2.16 12.54
C GLU A 43 -3.06 1.91 12.95
N PRO A 44 -3.39 1.73 14.25
CA PRO A 44 -4.78 1.48 14.63
C PRO A 44 -5.72 2.66 14.32
N LEU A 45 -5.21 3.89 14.37
CA LEU A 45 -5.99 5.08 14.06
C LEU A 45 -6.21 5.22 12.55
N VAL A 46 -5.19 4.92 11.77
CA VAL A 46 -5.24 4.85 10.31
C VAL A 46 -6.27 3.81 9.87
N ASP A 47 -6.20 2.60 10.43
CA ASP A 47 -7.14 1.51 10.15
C ASP A 47 -8.58 1.90 10.53
N ALA A 48 -8.77 2.53 11.69
CA ALA A 48 -10.09 2.99 12.12
C ALA A 48 -10.67 4.05 11.16
N LEU A 49 -9.86 5.02 10.73
CA LEU A 49 -10.28 6.00 9.72
C LEU A 49 -10.68 5.31 8.42
N ARG A 50 -9.92 4.32 7.94
CA ARG A 50 -10.16 3.61 6.68
C ARG A 50 -11.37 2.70 6.72
N ARG A 51 -11.54 1.92 7.79
CA ARG A 51 -12.67 0.97 7.92
C ARG A 51 -13.97 1.66 8.34
N ARG A 52 -13.91 2.52 9.35
CA ARG A 52 -15.11 3.11 9.98
C ARG A 52 -15.51 4.44 9.36
N GLY A 53 -14.54 5.18 8.83
CA GLY A 53 -14.75 6.58 8.42
C GLY A 53 -14.98 7.50 9.63
N ILE A 54 -15.51 8.69 9.36
CA ILE A 54 -15.75 9.75 10.36
C ILE A 54 -17.16 10.32 10.21
N ASN A 55 -17.73 10.84 11.30
CA ASN A 55 -19.03 11.53 11.29
C ASN A 55 -18.93 13.03 11.59
N PHE A 56 -17.73 13.59 11.55
CA PHE A 56 -17.45 14.99 11.85
C PHE A 56 -16.73 15.67 10.69
N PRO A 57 -16.93 16.98 10.47
CA PRO A 57 -16.20 17.70 9.44
C PRO A 57 -14.73 17.87 9.83
N VAL A 58 -13.82 17.62 8.89
CA VAL A 58 -12.38 17.90 9.09
C VAL A 58 -12.09 19.37 8.82
N ASN A 59 -11.84 20.13 9.88
CA ASN A 59 -11.42 21.53 9.82
C ASN A 59 -9.89 21.69 10.01
N ASP A 60 -9.38 22.90 9.81
CA ASP A 60 -7.94 23.18 9.89
C ASP A 60 -7.35 22.93 11.29
N GLY A 61 -8.15 23.12 12.34
CA GLY A 61 -7.77 22.79 13.71
C GLY A 61 -7.51 21.30 13.88
N LEU A 62 -8.38 20.44 13.33
CA LEU A 62 -8.17 18.99 13.32
C LEU A 62 -6.96 18.61 12.48
N ARG A 63 -6.78 19.18 11.27
CA ARG A 63 -5.58 18.93 10.46
C ARG A 63 -4.28 19.29 11.18
N GLY A 64 -4.28 20.43 11.86
CA GLY A 64 -3.16 20.90 12.68
C GLY A 64 -2.90 19.96 13.86
N LEU A 65 -3.95 19.55 14.58
CA LEU A 65 -3.84 18.61 15.68
C LEU A 65 -3.30 17.25 15.21
N THR A 66 -3.82 16.72 14.10
CA THR A 66 -3.35 15.48 13.48
C THR A 66 -1.86 15.56 13.17
N ARG A 67 -1.40 16.64 12.50
CA ARG A 67 0.04 16.84 12.24
C ARG A 67 0.86 16.87 13.53
N SER A 68 0.43 17.63 14.53
CA SER A 68 1.18 17.80 15.77
C SER A 68 1.28 16.52 16.60
N LYS A 69 0.21 15.70 16.63
CA LYS A 69 0.15 14.50 17.46
C LYS A 69 0.72 13.26 16.78
N SER A 70 0.78 13.25 15.46
CA SER A 70 1.33 12.13 14.70
C SER A 70 2.78 12.31 14.25
N GLY A 71 3.44 13.42 14.63
CA GLY A 71 4.78 13.74 14.10
C GLY A 71 4.76 13.99 12.58
N ASN A 72 3.71 14.66 12.10
CA ASN A 72 3.45 14.91 10.68
C ASN A 72 3.42 13.62 9.82
N ASN A 73 2.91 12.52 10.38
CA ASN A 73 2.78 11.27 9.63
C ASN A 73 1.84 11.44 8.41
N GLU A 74 2.39 11.22 7.21
CA GLU A 74 1.67 11.40 5.94
C GLU A 74 0.54 10.40 5.74
N ASP A 75 0.67 9.17 6.25
CA ASP A 75 -0.36 8.15 6.06
C ASP A 75 -1.61 8.47 6.88
N LEU A 76 -1.45 8.90 8.12
CA LEU A 76 -2.56 9.35 8.96
C LEU A 76 -3.24 10.61 8.40
N LYS A 77 -2.46 11.57 7.90
CA LYS A 77 -3.02 12.76 7.24
C LYS A 77 -3.87 12.35 6.05
N ARG A 78 -3.35 11.45 5.22
CA ARG A 78 -4.06 10.94 4.04
C ARG A 78 -5.32 10.17 4.42
N ALA A 79 -5.25 9.26 5.39
CA ALA A 79 -6.39 8.50 5.89
C ALA A 79 -7.51 9.42 6.41
N LEU A 80 -7.15 10.54 7.05
CA LEU A 80 -8.11 11.55 7.50
C LEU A 80 -8.81 12.24 6.32
N GLU A 81 -8.06 12.67 5.30
CA GLU A 81 -8.66 13.29 4.10
C GLU A 81 -9.49 12.29 3.29
N GLU A 82 -9.05 11.03 3.20
CA GLU A 82 -9.82 9.92 2.61
C GLU A 82 -11.15 9.73 3.35
N ALA A 83 -11.15 9.79 4.69
CA ALA A 83 -12.35 9.70 5.50
C ALA A 83 -13.29 10.90 5.30
N GLU A 84 -12.76 12.12 5.20
CA GLU A 84 -13.55 13.32 4.91
C GLU A 84 -14.19 13.25 3.52
N ARG A 85 -13.46 12.81 2.49
CA ARG A 85 -14.01 12.61 1.14
C ARG A 85 -15.21 11.66 1.16
N ARG A 86 -15.08 10.54 1.89
CA ARG A 86 -16.16 9.56 2.07
C ARG A 86 -17.35 10.14 2.82
N ARG A 87 -17.11 10.94 3.85
CA ARG A 87 -18.17 11.63 4.60
C ARG A 87 -18.93 12.63 3.73
N LEU A 88 -18.23 13.37 2.86
CA LEU A 88 -18.82 14.37 1.97
C LEU A 88 -19.62 13.77 0.80
N ASN A 89 -19.23 12.58 0.32
CA ASN A 89 -19.92 11.90 -0.78
C ASN A 89 -20.14 10.40 -0.50
N PRO A 90 -21.11 10.05 0.37
CA PRO A 90 -21.36 8.65 0.75
C PRO A 90 -21.71 7.76 -0.44
N GLU A 91 -22.50 8.26 -1.40
CA GLU A 91 -22.94 7.49 -2.57
C GLU A 91 -21.79 7.08 -3.48
N ALA A 92 -20.87 8.01 -3.79
CA ALA A 92 -19.68 7.69 -4.58
C ALA A 92 -18.76 6.68 -3.88
N THR A 93 -18.92 6.54 -2.56
CA THR A 93 -18.05 5.72 -1.72
C THR A 93 -18.64 4.38 -1.30
N LYS A 94 -19.87 4.10 -1.75
CA LYS A 94 -20.50 2.81 -1.60
C LYS A 94 -19.64 1.72 -2.25
N LEU A 95 -19.39 0.66 -1.49
CA LEU A 95 -18.67 -0.50 -1.99
C LEU A 95 -19.46 -1.17 -3.13
N PRO A 96 -18.79 -1.57 -4.22
CA PRO A 96 -19.44 -2.36 -5.24
C PRO A 96 -19.85 -3.74 -4.68
N PRO A 97 -20.90 -4.37 -5.25
CA PRO A 97 -21.25 -5.75 -4.90
C PRO A 97 -20.05 -6.69 -5.06
N PRO A 98 -19.93 -7.76 -4.24
CA PRO A 98 -18.78 -8.68 -4.31
C PRO A 98 -18.51 -9.24 -5.71
N SER A 99 -19.54 -9.55 -6.49
CA SER A 99 -19.40 -10.03 -7.87
C SER A 99 -18.79 -8.99 -8.82
N VAL A 100 -19.14 -7.71 -8.64
CA VAL A 100 -18.60 -6.60 -9.44
C VAL A 100 -17.14 -6.36 -9.07
N SER A 101 -16.82 -6.33 -7.78
CA SER A 101 -15.43 -6.18 -7.31
C SER A 101 -14.56 -7.35 -7.78
N ALA A 102 -15.03 -8.58 -7.67
CA ALA A 102 -14.32 -9.76 -8.17
C ALA A 102 -14.03 -9.66 -9.68
N SER A 103 -15.02 -9.25 -10.48
CA SER A 103 -14.82 -9.06 -11.93
C SER A 103 -13.84 -7.94 -12.25
N ILE A 104 -13.83 -6.84 -11.48
CA ILE A 104 -12.86 -5.76 -11.64
C ILE A 104 -11.44 -6.25 -11.33
N LEU A 105 -11.28 -7.00 -10.25
CA LEU A 105 -9.98 -7.57 -9.88
C LEU A 105 -9.49 -8.54 -10.95
N GLU A 106 -10.35 -9.45 -11.43
CA GLU A 106 -10.03 -10.40 -12.51
C GLU A 106 -9.56 -9.69 -13.79
N LYS A 107 -10.32 -8.68 -14.24
CA LYS A 107 -9.96 -7.87 -15.41
C LYS A 107 -8.65 -7.10 -15.19
N THR A 108 -8.42 -6.61 -13.98
CA THR A 108 -7.17 -5.90 -13.65
C THR A 108 -5.99 -6.85 -13.69
N THR A 109 -6.12 -8.06 -13.15
CA THR A 109 -5.10 -9.10 -13.22
C THR A 109 -4.79 -9.45 -14.66
N ALA A 110 -5.80 -9.74 -15.49
CA ALA A 110 -5.61 -10.07 -16.90
C ALA A 110 -4.95 -8.92 -17.67
N ASN A 111 -5.42 -7.68 -17.49
CA ASN A 111 -4.87 -6.51 -18.16
C ASN A 111 -3.43 -6.22 -17.72
N THR A 112 -3.13 -6.39 -16.43
CA THR A 112 -1.80 -6.12 -15.88
C THR A 112 -0.80 -7.17 -16.35
N LEU A 113 -1.17 -8.46 -16.33
CA LEU A 113 -0.29 -9.52 -16.82
C LEU A 113 -0.03 -9.39 -18.32
N ALA A 114 -1.06 -9.11 -19.13
CA ALA A 114 -0.87 -8.85 -20.56
C ALA A 114 0.04 -7.63 -20.82
N LEU A 115 -0.11 -6.56 -20.03
CA LEU A 115 0.77 -5.39 -20.12
C LEU A 115 2.21 -5.72 -19.74
N LEU A 116 2.43 -6.59 -18.77
CA LEU A 116 3.77 -7.01 -18.33
C LEU A 116 4.44 -7.88 -19.40
N ASP A 117 3.69 -8.76 -20.06
CA ASP A 117 4.20 -9.61 -21.15
C ASP A 117 4.57 -8.78 -22.41
N ASP A 118 3.81 -7.71 -22.70
CA ASP A 118 4.04 -6.80 -23.82
C ASP A 118 4.88 -5.56 -23.44
N MET A 119 5.54 -5.56 -22.28
CA MET A 119 6.25 -4.39 -21.76
C MET A 119 7.46 -4.05 -22.63
N PRO A 120 7.54 -2.86 -23.23
CA PRO A 120 8.70 -2.48 -24.03
C PRO A 120 9.90 -2.18 -23.14
N ASP A 121 11.10 -2.37 -23.70
CA ASP A 121 12.31 -1.84 -23.10
C ASP A 121 12.19 -0.33 -22.89
N PHE A 122 12.51 0.14 -21.69
CA PHE A 122 12.44 1.55 -21.36
C PHE A 122 13.60 2.00 -20.48
N VAL A 123 13.85 3.31 -20.52
CA VAL A 123 14.68 4.04 -19.56
C VAL A 123 13.89 5.24 -19.07
N VAL A 124 13.79 5.38 -17.75
CA VAL A 124 13.17 6.53 -17.11
C VAL A 124 14.13 7.15 -16.09
N LYS A 125 13.95 8.45 -15.86
CA LYS A 125 14.66 9.19 -14.83
C LYS A 125 13.77 9.30 -13.59
N GLN A 126 14.11 8.57 -12.54
CA GLN A 126 13.48 8.65 -11.23
C GLN A 126 14.21 9.70 -10.38
N VAL A 127 13.43 10.55 -9.71
CA VAL A 127 13.93 11.55 -8.76
C VAL A 127 13.42 11.17 -7.39
N ILE A 128 14.33 10.96 -6.45
CA ILE A 128 14.01 10.50 -5.09
C ILE A 128 14.48 11.55 -4.10
N THR A 129 13.61 11.91 -3.16
CA THR A 129 13.99 12.67 -1.97
C THR A 129 13.82 11.75 -0.76
N ARG A 130 14.91 11.48 -0.05
CA ARG A 130 14.89 10.67 1.17
C ARG A 130 14.90 11.58 2.39
N SER A 131 14.22 11.13 3.43
CA SER A 131 14.24 11.76 4.75
C SER A 131 14.53 10.71 5.79
N GLU A 132 15.05 11.12 6.94
CA GLU A 132 15.30 10.25 8.08
C GLU A 132 14.76 10.87 9.36
N ALA A 133 14.38 10.02 10.32
CA ALA A 133 14.04 10.43 11.68
C ALA A 133 14.77 9.53 12.66
N TYR A 134 15.49 10.13 13.61
CA TYR A 134 16.24 9.34 14.61
C TYR A 134 15.29 8.71 15.62
N ALA A 135 15.56 7.45 15.99
CA ALA A 135 14.89 6.71 17.07
C ALA A 135 13.35 6.76 17.05
N GLY A 136 12.73 6.78 15.86
CA GLY A 136 11.27 6.80 15.73
C GLY A 136 10.59 8.07 16.26
N THR A 137 11.35 9.16 16.41
CA THR A 137 10.83 10.46 16.90
C THR A 137 9.81 11.11 15.96
N GLY A 138 9.73 10.69 14.70
CA GLY A 138 8.89 11.32 13.68
C GLY A 138 9.39 12.70 13.23
N ASN A 139 10.53 13.17 13.77
CA ASN A 139 11.18 14.40 13.33
C ASN A 139 11.95 14.15 12.03
N TRP A 140 11.21 14.03 10.92
CA TRP A 140 11.76 13.81 9.60
C TRP A 140 12.59 15.01 9.15
N ARG A 141 13.88 14.78 8.90
CA ARG A 141 14.78 15.73 8.25
C ARG A 141 15.15 15.23 6.85
N PRO A 142 15.34 16.12 5.86
CA PRO A 142 15.89 15.72 4.57
C PRO A 142 17.22 14.98 4.76
N TYR A 143 17.36 13.84 4.11
CA TYR A 143 18.56 13.01 4.12
C TYR A 143 19.41 13.28 2.88
N ASP A 144 18.85 13.02 1.70
CA ASP A 144 19.47 13.33 0.41
C ASP A 144 18.45 13.37 -0.74
N ASN A 145 18.93 13.80 -1.91
CA ASN A 145 18.23 13.71 -3.18
C ASN A 145 19.03 12.83 -4.15
N LEU A 146 18.36 11.86 -4.77
CA LEU A 146 18.95 10.96 -5.75
C LEU A 146 18.31 11.17 -7.12
N ILE A 147 19.13 11.06 -8.16
CA ILE A 147 18.66 10.88 -9.54
C ILE A 147 19.08 9.48 -9.97
N ILE A 148 18.12 8.68 -10.41
CA ILE A 148 18.32 7.28 -10.78
C ILE A 148 17.81 7.07 -12.20
N ALA A 149 18.61 6.42 -13.04
CA ALA A 149 18.11 5.81 -14.26
C ALA A 149 17.54 4.43 -13.90
N VAL A 150 16.24 4.26 -14.11
CA VAL A 150 15.60 2.95 -14.04
C VAL A 150 15.41 2.48 -15.47
N SER A 151 16.00 1.34 -15.79
CA SER A 151 15.81 0.68 -17.08
C SER A 151 15.11 -0.65 -16.90
N TYR A 152 14.27 -1.01 -17.84
CA TYR A 152 13.67 -2.34 -17.91
C TYR A 152 14.00 -2.98 -19.25
N SER A 153 14.27 -4.28 -19.22
CA SER A 153 14.25 -5.15 -20.39
C SER A 153 13.79 -6.54 -20.01
N ASP A 154 13.11 -7.25 -20.91
CA ASP A 154 12.58 -8.60 -20.63
C ASP A 154 13.67 -9.57 -20.12
N GLU A 155 14.88 -9.52 -20.68
CA GLU A 155 15.99 -10.38 -20.27
C GLU A 155 16.53 -10.13 -18.85
N LYS A 156 16.40 -8.90 -18.34
CA LYS A 156 17.11 -8.44 -17.13
C LYS A 156 16.17 -7.96 -16.02
N GLY A 157 14.89 -7.77 -16.30
CA GLY A 157 13.98 -7.09 -15.38
C GLY A 157 14.38 -5.63 -15.17
N GLU A 158 14.02 -5.07 -14.02
CA GLU A 158 14.35 -3.69 -13.69
C GLU A 158 15.79 -3.57 -13.20
N GLN A 159 16.47 -2.55 -13.70
CA GLN A 159 17.86 -2.25 -13.36
C GLN A 159 17.95 -0.80 -12.90
N TYR A 160 18.66 -0.60 -11.80
CA TYR A 160 18.78 0.69 -11.13
C TYR A 160 20.21 1.20 -11.29
N LYS A 161 20.36 2.41 -11.80
CA LYS A 161 21.66 3.09 -11.90
C LYS A 161 21.61 4.46 -11.26
N VAL A 162 22.38 4.65 -10.20
CA VAL A 162 22.49 5.94 -9.52
C VAL A 162 23.29 6.90 -10.39
N LEU A 163 22.67 8.00 -10.81
CA LEU A 163 23.30 9.02 -11.66
C LEU A 163 23.90 10.16 -10.83
N SER A 164 23.18 10.61 -9.81
CA SER A 164 23.67 11.67 -8.92
C SER A 164 23.10 11.56 -7.50
N LYS A 165 23.86 12.08 -6.53
CA LYS A 165 23.46 12.28 -5.14
C LYS A 165 23.69 13.74 -4.76
N ASN A 166 22.65 14.42 -4.27
CA ASN A 166 22.69 15.84 -3.89
C ASN A 166 23.25 16.76 -5.00
N GLY A 167 22.92 16.46 -6.26
CA GLY A 167 23.37 17.22 -7.43
C GLY A 167 24.77 16.87 -7.94
N ALA A 168 25.56 16.08 -7.21
CA ALA A 168 26.87 15.61 -7.64
C ALA A 168 26.76 14.26 -8.38
N PRO A 169 27.40 14.08 -9.55
CA PRO A 169 27.44 12.80 -10.25
C PRO A 169 28.10 11.69 -9.41
N VAL A 170 27.61 10.46 -9.52
CA VAL A 170 28.20 9.27 -8.89
C VAL A 170 29.13 8.55 -9.89
N THR A 171 30.30 8.11 -9.45
CA THR A 171 31.30 7.44 -10.31
C THR A 171 30.87 6.01 -10.68
N SER A 172 31.31 5.54 -11.85
CA SER A 172 30.85 4.28 -12.46
C SER A 172 31.05 3.04 -11.58
N GLU A 173 32.10 3.00 -10.77
CA GLU A 173 32.48 1.88 -9.88
C GLU A 173 31.46 1.63 -8.75
N THR A 174 30.63 2.62 -8.41
CA THR A 174 29.57 2.52 -7.39
C THR A 174 28.16 2.69 -7.98
N SER A 175 28.06 2.87 -9.30
CA SER A 175 26.80 3.26 -9.98
C SER A 175 25.85 2.11 -10.31
N GLY A 176 26.33 0.86 -10.30
CA GLY A 176 25.51 -0.32 -10.57
C GLY A 176 24.68 -0.70 -9.35
N SER A 177 23.35 -0.67 -9.47
CA SER A 177 22.39 -0.78 -8.36
C SER A 177 22.52 0.37 -7.35
N TYR A 178 21.75 0.32 -6.27
CA TYR A 178 21.90 1.16 -5.07
C TYR A 178 23.22 0.88 -4.30
N SER A 179 24.21 0.28 -4.95
CA SER A 179 25.53 0.00 -4.36
C SER A 179 26.20 1.30 -3.91
N GLY A 180 27.00 1.24 -2.85
CA GLY A 180 27.62 2.43 -2.24
C GLY A 180 26.67 3.47 -1.61
N LEU A 181 25.33 3.36 -1.73
CA LEU A 181 24.39 4.21 -1.01
C LEU A 181 24.08 3.67 0.39
N ASP A 182 24.14 4.54 1.38
CA ASP A 182 23.61 4.29 2.72
C ASP A 182 22.12 4.65 2.80
N GLY A 183 21.46 4.17 3.84
CA GLY A 183 20.04 4.42 4.12
C GLY A 183 19.08 3.54 3.31
N ALA A 184 17.79 3.82 3.45
CA ALA A 184 16.73 3.03 2.80
C ALA A 184 16.67 3.27 1.29
N THR A 185 16.39 2.20 0.54
CA THR A 185 16.25 2.22 -0.92
C THR A 185 15.02 1.40 -1.31
N SER A 186 14.32 1.80 -2.37
CA SER A 186 13.18 1.06 -2.92
C SER A 186 13.43 0.72 -4.39
N GLY A 187 12.79 -0.34 -4.85
CA GLY A 187 12.74 -0.74 -6.25
C GLY A 187 11.47 -1.56 -6.48
N GLY A 188 11.16 -1.82 -7.72
CA GLY A 188 10.03 -2.61 -8.17
C GLY A 188 8.87 -1.79 -8.72
N GLU A 189 8.96 -0.45 -8.72
CA GLU A 189 7.79 0.41 -8.86
C GLU A 189 7.12 0.38 -10.24
N PHE A 190 7.76 -0.16 -11.28
CA PHE A 190 7.23 -0.17 -12.66
C PHE A 190 6.70 -1.53 -13.12
N VAL A 191 7.39 -2.61 -12.77
CA VAL A 191 7.18 -3.96 -13.28
C VAL A 191 7.19 -4.99 -12.15
N GLU A 192 8.19 -4.97 -11.26
CA GLU A 192 8.39 -6.07 -10.31
C GLU A 192 7.28 -6.13 -9.25
N ASP A 193 6.82 -5.00 -8.71
CA ASP A 193 5.74 -4.98 -7.72
C ASP A 193 4.42 -5.45 -8.33
N LEU A 194 4.10 -5.01 -9.56
CA LEU A 194 2.92 -5.48 -10.28
C LEU A 194 3.02 -6.99 -10.57
N THR A 195 4.19 -7.44 -11.02
CA THR A 195 4.46 -8.85 -11.29
C THR A 195 4.26 -9.68 -10.03
N LYS A 196 4.86 -9.25 -8.92
CA LYS A 196 4.75 -9.89 -7.61
C LYS A 196 3.31 -9.93 -7.11
N ILE A 197 2.55 -8.86 -7.22
CA ILE A 197 1.17 -8.81 -6.71
C ILE A 197 0.23 -9.69 -7.55
N PHE A 198 0.39 -9.73 -8.88
CA PHE A 198 -0.59 -10.35 -9.78
C PHE A 198 -0.22 -11.74 -10.31
N LYS A 199 1.05 -12.16 -10.27
CA LYS A 199 1.41 -13.52 -10.69
C LYS A 199 0.82 -14.57 -9.74
N PRO A 200 0.27 -15.69 -10.25
CA PRO A 200 -0.35 -16.72 -9.43
C PRO A 200 0.55 -17.31 -8.34
N ASP A 201 1.86 -17.38 -8.59
CA ASP A 201 2.85 -17.95 -7.67
C ASP A 201 2.90 -17.25 -6.30
N SER A 202 2.55 -15.96 -6.24
CA SER A 202 2.52 -15.19 -4.98
C SER A 202 1.33 -15.51 -4.10
N LYS A 203 0.29 -16.19 -4.64
CA LYS A 203 -0.95 -16.53 -3.94
C LYS A 203 -1.55 -15.33 -3.20
N THR A 204 -1.48 -14.15 -3.81
CA THR A 204 -1.93 -12.89 -3.21
C THR A 204 -3.40 -12.99 -2.84
N LYS A 205 -3.71 -12.75 -1.57
CA LYS A 205 -5.09 -12.64 -1.08
C LYS A 205 -5.53 -11.20 -1.27
N PHE A 206 -6.73 -10.99 -1.81
CA PHE A 206 -7.31 -9.67 -1.99
C PHE A 206 -8.64 -9.57 -1.25
N GLU A 207 -8.83 -8.46 -0.56
CA GLU A 207 -10.08 -8.12 0.12
C GLU A 207 -10.51 -6.71 -0.27
N VAL A 208 -11.78 -6.54 -0.63
CA VAL A 208 -12.33 -5.21 -0.91
C VAL A 208 -12.39 -4.43 0.39
N GLU A 209 -11.73 -3.29 0.45
CA GLU A 209 -11.63 -2.50 1.67
C GLU A 209 -12.48 -1.22 1.58
N SER A 210 -12.30 -0.44 0.52
CA SER A 210 -13.01 0.84 0.36
C SER A 210 -13.07 1.30 -1.10
N THR A 211 -13.46 2.56 -1.31
CA THR A 211 -13.33 3.25 -2.58
C THR A 211 -12.73 4.63 -2.33
N ASP A 212 -12.04 5.17 -3.34
CA ASP A 212 -11.41 6.48 -3.24
C ASP A 212 -11.36 7.16 -4.63
N VAL A 213 -10.86 8.39 -4.67
CA VAL A 213 -10.61 9.14 -5.90
C VAL A 213 -9.13 9.52 -5.97
N ILE A 214 -8.43 8.98 -6.98
CA ILE A 214 -7.02 9.27 -7.22
C ILE A 214 -6.91 10.13 -8.49
N ARG A 215 -6.49 11.40 -8.33
CA ARG A 215 -6.31 12.34 -9.46
C ARG A 215 -7.54 12.42 -10.38
N GLY A 216 -8.74 12.46 -9.79
CA GLY A 216 -10.02 12.53 -10.51
C GLY A 216 -10.55 11.17 -11.02
N ARG A 217 -9.82 10.07 -10.81
CA ARG A 217 -10.26 8.72 -11.19
C ARG A 217 -10.87 8.00 -9.99
N SER A 218 -12.09 7.49 -10.18
CA SER A 218 -12.75 6.66 -9.16
C SER A 218 -12.09 5.29 -9.07
N ALA A 219 -11.72 4.89 -7.86
CA ALA A 219 -10.99 3.66 -7.59
C ALA A 219 -11.73 2.77 -6.59
N ILE A 220 -11.53 1.45 -6.72
CA ILE A 220 -11.76 0.50 -5.63
C ILE A 220 -10.42 0.25 -4.95
N VAL A 221 -10.43 0.25 -3.62
CA VAL A 221 -9.26 -0.05 -2.80
C VAL A 221 -9.38 -1.50 -2.35
N TYR A 222 -8.40 -2.31 -2.73
CA TYR A 222 -8.26 -3.66 -2.21
C TYR A 222 -7.13 -3.67 -1.20
N HIS A 223 -7.37 -4.26 -0.04
CA HIS A 223 -6.30 -4.77 0.80
C HIS A 223 -5.71 -6.00 0.11
N TYR A 224 -4.39 -6.16 0.16
CA TYR A 224 -3.73 -7.37 -0.30
C TYR A 224 -2.74 -7.91 0.71
N GLU A 225 -2.54 -9.21 0.69
CA GLU A 225 -1.56 -9.92 1.52
C GLU A 225 -0.86 -11.03 0.72
N ILE A 226 0.47 -11.08 0.84
CA ILE A 226 1.37 -12.08 0.31
C ILE A 226 2.10 -12.68 1.50
N GLU A 227 1.85 -13.96 1.77
CA GLU A 227 2.52 -14.68 2.84
C GLU A 227 4.03 -14.79 2.57
N LEU A 228 4.83 -14.78 3.64
CA LEU A 228 6.30 -14.95 3.59
C LEU A 228 6.74 -16.10 2.67
N ALA A 229 6.06 -17.24 2.74
CA ALA A 229 6.40 -18.43 1.94
C ALA A 229 6.20 -18.24 0.42
N ASN A 230 5.37 -17.27 0.03
CA ASN A 230 5.08 -16.94 -1.36
C ASN A 230 5.77 -15.65 -1.82
N ASN A 231 6.36 -14.87 -0.91
CA ASN A 231 7.13 -13.66 -1.24
C ASN A 231 8.62 -13.93 -1.49
N LYS A 232 8.92 -14.81 -2.46
CA LYS A 232 10.29 -15.34 -2.68
C LYS A 232 11.36 -14.28 -2.97
N HIS A 233 10.96 -13.11 -3.45
CA HIS A 233 11.85 -12.01 -3.83
C HIS A 233 11.67 -10.74 -2.97
N GLY A 234 10.74 -10.76 -2.02
CA GLY A 234 10.53 -9.65 -1.09
C GLY A 234 11.28 -9.85 0.23
N GLY A 235 11.84 -8.76 0.74
CA GLY A 235 12.56 -8.77 2.00
C GLY A 235 13.04 -7.39 2.40
N VAL A 236 13.41 -7.26 3.67
CA VAL A 236 14.08 -6.05 4.18
C VAL A 236 15.57 -6.31 4.20
N GLY A 237 16.32 -5.52 3.44
CA GLY A 237 17.78 -5.44 3.55
C GLY A 237 18.19 -4.27 4.43
N LEU A 238 18.97 -4.52 5.48
CA LEU A 238 19.73 -3.47 6.15
C LEU A 238 21.17 -3.53 5.67
N LYS A 239 21.65 -2.42 5.11
CA LYS A 239 23.03 -2.30 4.69
C LYS A 239 23.89 -1.95 5.90
N GLY A 240 24.74 -2.90 6.31
CA GLY A 240 25.81 -2.72 7.29
C GLY A 240 27.14 -3.27 6.74
N PRO A 241 28.16 -3.52 7.59
CA PRO A 241 29.42 -4.16 7.18
C PRO A 241 29.20 -5.51 6.49
N THR A 242 28.08 -6.18 6.81
CA THR A 242 27.54 -7.33 6.10
C THR A 242 26.13 -6.99 5.64
N TYR A 243 25.80 -7.25 4.37
CA TYR A 243 24.42 -7.14 3.91
C TYR A 243 23.60 -8.29 4.51
N THR A 244 22.64 -7.94 5.37
CA THR A 244 21.67 -8.89 5.90
C THR A 244 20.31 -8.57 5.31
N SER A 245 19.78 -9.49 4.50
CA SER A 245 18.40 -9.48 4.04
C SER A 245 17.60 -10.50 4.83
N SER A 246 16.43 -10.10 5.31
CA SER A 246 15.44 -10.99 5.89
C SER A 246 14.26 -11.09 4.94
N PRO A 247 13.92 -12.31 4.48
CA PRO A 247 12.65 -12.56 3.81
C PRO A 247 11.49 -12.04 4.67
N ALA A 248 10.53 -11.37 4.05
CA ALA A 248 9.36 -10.83 4.73
C ALA A 248 8.10 -11.14 3.92
N GLY A 249 6.97 -11.35 4.60
CA GLY A 249 5.69 -11.27 3.91
C GLY A 249 5.42 -9.83 3.48
N GLU A 250 4.39 -9.61 2.69
CA GLU A 250 4.01 -8.28 2.27
C GLU A 250 2.52 -8.10 2.40
N LYS A 251 2.08 -6.96 2.91
CA LYS A 251 0.68 -6.58 2.85
C LYS A 251 0.56 -5.12 2.50
N GLY A 252 -0.57 -4.75 1.94
CA GLY A 252 -0.71 -3.41 1.43
C GLY A 252 -2.10 -3.10 0.93
N ARG A 253 -2.19 -2.01 0.17
CA ARG A 253 -3.40 -1.59 -0.51
C ARG A 253 -3.09 -1.27 -1.95
N ILE A 254 -4.05 -1.58 -2.82
CA ILE A 254 -3.97 -1.30 -4.24
C ILE A 254 -5.24 -0.58 -4.67
N TRP A 255 -5.06 0.53 -5.39
CA TRP A 255 -6.15 1.33 -5.94
C TRP A 255 -6.31 0.97 -7.40
N ILE A 256 -7.49 0.46 -7.76
CA ILE A 256 -7.81 0.02 -9.11
C ILE A 256 -8.90 0.92 -9.68
N ASP A 257 -8.64 1.51 -10.85
CA ASP A 257 -9.60 2.34 -11.58
C ASP A 257 -10.86 1.52 -11.94
N LYS A 258 -12.03 2.05 -11.57
CA LYS A 258 -13.32 1.38 -11.79
C LYS A 258 -13.67 1.18 -13.27
N ASN A 259 -13.13 2.01 -14.16
CA ASN A 259 -13.57 2.10 -15.55
C ASN A 259 -12.65 1.33 -16.50
N ASN A 260 -11.33 1.42 -16.30
CA ASN A 260 -10.35 0.80 -17.19
C ASN A 260 -9.50 -0.29 -16.53
N PHE A 261 -9.78 -0.64 -15.28
CA PHE A 261 -9.16 -1.77 -14.57
C PHE A 261 -7.62 -1.63 -14.51
N ARG A 262 -7.12 -0.40 -14.37
CA ARG A 262 -5.69 -0.11 -14.20
C ARG A 262 -5.36 0.11 -12.74
N VAL A 263 -4.17 -0.34 -12.33
CA VAL A 263 -3.57 0.02 -11.06
C VAL A 263 -3.20 1.50 -11.09
N LEU A 264 -3.72 2.26 -10.14
CA LEU A 264 -3.46 3.69 -9.98
C LEU A 264 -2.43 3.97 -8.89
N ARG A 265 -2.33 3.07 -7.92
CA ARG A 265 -1.47 3.21 -6.75
C ARG A 265 -1.28 1.88 -6.05
N ILE A 266 -0.08 1.66 -5.52
CA ILE A 266 0.24 0.62 -4.56
C ILE A 266 0.78 1.31 -3.30
N GLU A 267 0.42 0.79 -2.14
CA GLU A 267 1.09 1.04 -0.88
C GLU A 267 1.36 -0.31 -0.24
N TYR A 268 2.55 -0.52 0.33
CA TYR A 268 2.91 -1.78 0.94
C TYR A 268 3.70 -1.57 2.22
N GLN A 269 3.69 -2.62 3.04
CA GLN A 269 4.56 -2.81 4.18
C GLN A 269 4.94 -4.28 4.28
N LEU A 270 6.14 -4.51 4.76
CA LEU A 270 6.66 -5.85 4.98
C LEU A 270 6.22 -6.35 6.37
N ILE A 271 5.90 -7.64 6.47
CA ILE A 271 5.40 -8.31 7.68
C ILE A 271 6.25 -9.51 8.08
#